data_AF-A0A2T3Z6K8-F1
#
_entry.id   AF-A0A2T3Z6K8-F1
#
_cell.length_a   1.000
_cell.length_b   1.000
_cell.length_c   1.000
_cell.angle_alpha   90.00
_cell.angle_beta   90.00
_cell.angle_gamma   90.00
#
_symmetry.space_group_name_H-M   'P 1'
#
loop_
_entity.id
_entity.type
_entity.pdbx_description
1 polymer ?
#
loop_
_entity_poly.entity_id
_entity_poly.type
_entity_poly.pdbx_seq_one_letter_code
_entity_poly.pdbx_strand_id
1 'polypeptide(L)'
;PTLREILLNTSPPPWALRAFNAHLSQHHCEETLQFNRDAENYAVFYNQLVGESPTQRDRRVISSWQKLIRLYIAPCGPRQVNISHSERDHLLNLPCGPHPPNPSELDESRKVICDLMNDSLLDPF
;
A
#
# COMPACT_ATOMS: atom_id res chain seq x y z
N PRO A 1 -7.15 -15.79 -16.89
CA PRO A 1 -7.22 -14.30 -16.78
C PRO A 1 -6.00 -13.76 -16.04
N THR A 2 -5.34 -12.73 -16.58
CA THR A 2 -4.26 -12.03 -15.86
C THR A 2 -4.81 -10.90 -15.00
N LEU A 3 -4.13 -10.57 -13.88
CA LEU A 3 -4.51 -9.48 -12.97
C LEU A 3 -4.81 -8.17 -13.72
N ARG A 4 -4.01 -7.88 -14.76
CA ARG A 4 -4.18 -6.70 -15.61
C ARG A 4 -5.52 -6.71 -16.35
N GLU A 5 -5.98 -7.85 -16.86
CA GLU A 5 -7.27 -7.98 -17.56
C GLU A 5 -8.47 -7.89 -16.61
N ILE A 6 -8.30 -8.30 -15.35
CA ILE A 6 -9.34 -8.19 -14.32
C ILE A 6 -9.45 -6.72 -13.88
N LEU A 7 -8.31 -6.07 -13.61
CA LEU A 7 -8.22 -4.65 -13.26
C LEU A 7 -8.74 -3.74 -14.38
N LEU A 8 -8.54 -4.12 -15.64
CA LEU A 8 -9.08 -3.42 -16.82
C LEU A 8 -10.56 -3.76 -17.12
N ASN A 9 -11.19 -4.63 -16.31
CA ASN A 9 -12.56 -5.11 -16.49
C ASN A 9 -12.84 -5.71 -17.89
N THR A 10 -11.80 -6.20 -18.56
CA THR A 10 -11.86 -6.88 -19.87
C THR A 10 -12.04 -8.39 -19.74
N SER A 11 -12.07 -8.91 -18.52
CA SER A 11 -12.21 -10.34 -18.23
C SER A 11 -13.68 -10.81 -18.34
N PRO A 12 -13.95 -11.95 -19.00
CA PRO A 12 -15.30 -12.52 -19.06
C PRO A 12 -15.75 -13.06 -17.68
N PRO A 13 -17.07 -13.12 -17.40
CA PRO A 13 -17.59 -13.76 -16.19
C PRO A 13 -17.11 -15.21 -16.08
N PRO A 14 -16.74 -15.73 -14.89
CA PRO A 14 -16.92 -15.17 -13.54
C PRO A 14 -15.83 -14.19 -13.07
N TRP A 15 -14.76 -13.97 -13.84
CA TRP A 15 -13.55 -13.23 -13.45
C TRP A 15 -13.68 -11.71 -13.58
N ALA A 16 -14.88 -11.16 -13.41
CA ALA A 16 -15.13 -9.72 -13.54
C ALA A 16 -14.59 -8.94 -12.31
N LEU A 17 -14.23 -7.66 -12.50
CA LEU A 17 -13.72 -6.77 -11.45
C LEU A 17 -14.59 -6.76 -10.17
N ARG A 18 -15.90 -6.95 -10.33
CA ARG A 18 -16.88 -7.08 -9.24
C ARG A 18 -16.75 -8.36 -8.41
N ALA A 19 -16.49 -9.50 -9.05
CA ALA A 19 -16.24 -10.76 -8.35
C ALA A 19 -14.87 -10.72 -7.65
N PHE A 20 -13.89 -10.07 -8.29
CA PHE A 20 -12.58 -9.77 -7.71
C PHE A 20 -12.70 -8.90 -6.45
N ASN A 21 -13.43 -7.78 -6.51
CA ASN A 21 -13.67 -6.93 -5.35
C ASN A 21 -14.39 -7.67 -4.21
N ALA A 22 -15.36 -8.53 -4.53
CA ALA A 22 -16.06 -9.33 -3.53
C ALA A 22 -15.14 -10.37 -2.86
N HIS A 23 -14.24 -10.99 -3.62
CA HIS A 23 -13.28 -11.96 -3.08
C HIS A 23 -12.17 -11.29 -2.27
N LEU A 24 -11.64 -10.15 -2.72
CA LEU A 24 -10.71 -9.36 -1.90
C LEU A 24 -11.35 -8.91 -0.59
N SER A 25 -12.64 -8.59 -0.59
CA SER A 25 -13.39 -8.27 0.62
C SER A 25 -13.57 -9.48 1.54
N GLN A 26 -13.71 -10.69 0.98
CA GLN A 26 -13.73 -11.95 1.75
C GLN A 26 -12.36 -12.37 2.30
N HIS A 27 -11.26 -12.03 1.62
CA HIS A 27 -9.89 -12.39 2.00
C HIS A 27 -9.14 -11.28 2.77
N HIS A 28 -9.83 -10.25 3.27
CA HIS A 28 -9.22 -9.12 4.02
C HIS A 28 -8.12 -8.39 3.23
N CYS A 29 -8.33 -8.19 1.94
CA CYS A 29 -7.42 -7.46 1.05
C CYS A 29 -7.86 -6.01 0.79
N GLU A 30 -8.90 -5.53 1.46
CA GLU A 30 -9.36 -4.13 1.34
C GLU A 30 -8.35 -3.16 1.97
N GLU A 31 -7.74 -3.57 3.08
CA GLU A 31 -6.65 -2.88 3.76
C GLU A 31 -5.45 -2.67 2.83
N THR A 32 -5.13 -3.71 2.07
CA THR A 32 -4.06 -3.76 1.06
C THR A 32 -4.28 -2.80 -0.10
N LEU A 33 -5.50 -2.72 -0.63
CA LEU A 33 -5.86 -1.76 -1.68
C LEU A 33 -5.82 -0.33 -1.15
N GLN A 34 -6.31 -0.11 0.08
CA GLN A 34 -6.29 1.20 0.69
C GLN A 34 -4.85 1.65 1.00
N PHE A 35 -3.98 0.77 1.48
CA PHE A 35 -2.56 1.03 1.66
C PHE A 35 -1.90 1.48 0.35
N ASN A 36 -2.15 0.78 -0.77
CA ASN A 36 -1.61 1.16 -2.07
C ASN A 36 -2.04 2.58 -2.48
N ARG A 37 -3.33 2.91 -2.32
CA ARG A 37 -3.85 4.25 -2.63
C ARG A 37 -3.26 5.33 -1.73
N ASP A 38 -3.16 5.06 -0.42
CA ASP A 38 -2.62 6.01 0.54
C ASP A 38 -1.10 6.20 0.34
N ALA A 39 -0.38 5.15 -0.06
CA ALA A 39 1.04 5.20 -0.43
C ALA A 39 1.27 6.00 -1.71
N GLU A 40 0.42 5.85 -2.73
CA GLU A 40 0.47 6.69 -3.94
C GLU A 40 0.16 8.16 -3.63
N ASN A 41 -0.86 8.42 -2.80
CA ASN A 41 -1.15 9.77 -2.33
C ASN A 41 0.03 10.36 -1.58
N TYR A 42 0.73 9.59 -0.75
CA TYR A 42 1.96 10.02 -0.09
C TYR A 42 3.05 10.36 -1.11
N ALA A 43 3.28 9.54 -2.13
CA ALA A 43 4.26 9.81 -3.18
C ALA A 43 3.95 11.09 -3.96
N VAL A 44 2.68 11.31 -4.31
CA VAL A 44 2.22 12.54 -4.97
C VAL A 44 2.44 13.74 -4.04
N PHE A 45 2.05 13.62 -2.77
CA PHE A 45 2.20 14.69 -1.77
C PHE A 45 3.67 15.03 -1.50
N TYR A 46 4.53 14.02 -1.40
CA TYR A 46 5.99 14.17 -1.27
C TYR A 46 6.56 14.98 -2.43
N ASN A 47 6.18 14.66 -3.68
CA ASN A 47 6.66 15.34 -4.87
C ASN A 47 6.06 16.75 -5.07
N GLN A 48 4.79 16.95 -4.74
CA GLN A 48 4.13 18.26 -4.85
C GLN A 48 4.75 19.30 -3.93
N LEU A 49 5.16 18.87 -2.73
CA LEU A 49 5.69 19.80 -1.75
C LEU A 49 7.15 20.18 -2.02
N VAL A 50 7.82 19.62 -3.03
CA VAL A 50 9.23 19.90 -3.43
C VAL A 50 9.54 21.40 -3.68
N GLY A 51 8.52 22.26 -3.77
CA GLY A 51 8.64 23.73 -3.83
C GLY A 51 8.37 24.53 -2.54
N GLU A 52 7.82 23.94 -1.46
CA GLU A 52 7.48 24.66 -0.20
C GLU A 52 8.70 24.89 0.71
N SER A 53 8.59 25.75 1.73
CA SER A 53 9.67 25.88 2.74
C SER A 53 9.99 24.51 3.39
N PRO A 54 11.27 24.11 3.52
CA PRO A 54 11.66 22.76 3.96
C PRO A 54 11.00 22.37 5.29
N THR A 55 10.95 23.29 6.25
CA THR A 55 10.47 23.04 7.60
C THR A 55 8.97 22.73 7.71
N GLN A 56 8.11 23.32 6.88
CA GLN A 56 6.67 23.04 6.88
C GLN A 56 6.31 21.83 6.02
N ARG A 57 6.98 21.68 4.86
CA ARG A 57 6.91 20.49 4.02
C ARG A 57 7.21 19.25 4.82
N ASP A 58 8.38 19.20 5.44
CA ASP A 58 8.89 17.99 6.07
C ASP A 58 7.96 17.55 7.19
N ARG A 59 7.43 18.48 8.00
CA ARG A 59 6.44 18.16 9.05
C ARG A 59 5.17 17.52 8.51
N ARG A 60 4.61 18.05 7.41
CA ARG A 60 3.38 17.52 6.81
C ARG A 60 3.61 16.13 6.21
N VAL A 61 4.71 15.96 5.47
CA VAL A 61 5.07 14.68 4.84
C VAL A 61 5.38 13.63 5.91
N ILE A 62 6.18 13.98 6.93
CA ILE A 62 6.46 13.13 8.09
C ILE A 62 5.17 12.70 8.79
N SER A 63 4.21 13.61 9.00
CA SER A 63 2.93 13.27 9.61
C SER A 63 2.12 12.29 8.76
N SER A 64 2.13 12.43 7.44
CA SER A 64 1.47 11.49 6.52
C SER A 64 2.12 10.11 6.55
N TRP A 65 3.46 10.06 6.54
CA TRP A 65 4.22 8.81 6.69
C TRP A 65 3.91 8.10 8.01
N GLN A 66 3.98 8.81 9.13
CA GLN A 66 3.68 8.24 10.45
C GLN A 66 2.26 7.68 10.54
N LYS A 67 1.29 8.32 9.87
CA LYS A 67 -0.08 7.83 9.80
C LYS A 67 -0.17 6.52 9.01
N LEU A 68 0.51 6.43 7.86
CA LEU A 68 0.61 5.20 7.06
C LEU A 68 1.20 4.05 7.89
N ILE A 69 2.36 4.29 8.51
CA ILE A 69 3.05 3.28 9.32
C ILE A 69 2.17 2.79 10.46
N ARG A 70 1.50 3.69 11.19
CA ARG A 70 0.63 3.31 12.32
C ARG A 70 -0.62 2.55 11.92
N LEU A 71 -1.21 2.86 10.77
CA LEU A 71 -2.44 2.21 10.32
C LEU A 71 -2.17 0.85 9.70
N TYR A 72 -1.13 0.74 8.86
CA TYR A 72 -0.91 -0.40 7.98
C TYR A 72 0.28 -1.27 8.39
N ILE A 73 1.34 -0.70 8.97
CA ILE A 73 2.60 -1.43 9.23
C ILE A 73 2.72 -1.85 10.69
N ALA A 74 2.26 -1.02 11.63
CA ALA A 74 2.38 -1.26 13.05
C ALA A 74 1.68 -2.56 13.47
N PRO A 75 2.30 -3.36 14.36
CA PRO A 75 1.67 -4.55 14.90
C PRO A 75 0.38 -4.20 15.63
N CYS A 76 -0.68 -4.99 15.42
CA CYS A 76 -2.04 -4.70 15.91
C CYS A 76 -2.68 -3.42 15.34
N GLY A 77 -2.16 -2.88 14.23
CA GLY A 77 -2.80 -1.80 13.51
C GLY A 77 -4.21 -2.21 13.04
N PRO A 78 -5.20 -1.28 13.06
CA PRO A 78 -6.57 -1.60 12.67
C PRO A 78 -6.70 -2.02 11.20
N ARG A 79 -5.66 -1.81 10.39
CA ARG A 79 -5.59 -2.16 8.96
C ARG A 79 -4.26 -2.80 8.58
N GLN A 80 -3.71 -3.63 9.47
CA GLN A 80 -2.39 -4.22 9.28
C GLN A 80 -2.31 -4.97 7.93
N VAL A 81 -1.36 -4.59 7.07
CA VAL A 81 -1.13 -5.28 5.79
C VAL A 81 -0.28 -6.53 5.98
N ASN A 82 -0.56 -7.54 5.16
CA ASN A 82 0.15 -8.81 5.19
C ASN A 82 1.50 -8.70 4.45
N ILE A 83 2.50 -8.17 5.15
CA ILE A 83 3.90 -8.09 4.69
C ILE A 83 4.81 -8.92 5.58
N SER A 84 5.97 -9.27 5.05
CA SER A 84 6.99 -10.02 5.79
C SER A 84 7.43 -9.27 7.06
N HIS A 85 7.74 -10.02 8.12
CA HIS A 85 8.23 -9.43 9.37
C HIS A 85 9.50 -8.59 9.15
N SER A 86 10.38 -9.02 8.24
CA SER A 86 11.60 -8.30 7.87
C SER A 86 11.32 -6.94 7.24
N GLU A 87 10.37 -6.84 6.31
CA GLU A 87 10.01 -5.56 5.71
C GLU A 87 9.29 -4.65 6.70
N ARG A 88 8.43 -5.21 7.55
CA ARG A 88 7.77 -4.45 8.60
C ARG A 88 8.79 -3.81 9.53
N ASP A 89 9.75 -4.59 10.01
CA ASP A 89 10.81 -4.09 10.88
C ASP A 89 11.68 -3.06 10.16
N HIS A 90 11.97 -3.26 8.87
CA HIS A 90 12.66 -2.25 8.05
C HIS A 90 11.89 -0.92 8.04
N LEU A 91 10.60 -0.95 7.67
CA LEU A 91 9.75 0.24 7.61
C LEU A 91 9.54 0.93 8.97
N LEU A 92 9.48 0.17 10.05
CA LEU A 92 9.37 0.69 11.42
C LEU A 92 10.68 1.32 11.92
N ASN A 93 11.83 0.79 11.47
CA ASN A 93 13.15 1.31 11.83
C ASN A 93 13.61 2.47 10.93
N LEU A 94 12.86 2.81 9.87
CA LEU A 94 13.21 3.93 9.01
C LEU A 94 13.18 5.25 9.80
N PRO A 95 14.28 6.03 9.79
CA PRO A 95 14.33 7.30 10.49
C PRO A 95 13.38 8.31 9.84
N CYS A 96 12.32 8.67 10.56
CA CYS A 96 11.33 9.66 10.12
C CYS A 96 11.67 11.07 10.66
N GLY A 97 12.90 11.53 10.40
CA GLY A 97 13.39 12.88 10.76
C GLY A 97 14.91 13.02 10.59
N PRO A 98 15.44 14.18 10.11
CA PRO A 98 14.76 15.45 9.79
C PRO A 98 14.11 15.51 8.41
N HIS A 99 14.37 14.54 7.54
CA HIS A 99 13.76 14.45 6.20
C HIS A 99 12.72 13.31 6.17
N PRO A 100 11.62 13.48 5.43
CA PRO A 100 10.65 12.40 5.24
C PRO A 100 11.27 11.22 4.45
N PRO A 101 10.89 9.97 4.75
CA PRO A 101 11.32 8.79 3.99
C PRO A 101 10.85 8.87 2.53
N ASN A 102 11.66 8.32 1.62
CA ASN A 102 11.30 8.28 0.22
C ASN A 102 10.09 7.35 0.01
N PRO A 103 9.07 7.74 -0.80
CA PRO A 103 7.97 6.83 -1.15
C PRO A 103 8.43 5.47 -1.71
N SER A 104 9.62 5.41 -2.35
CA SER A 104 10.20 4.16 -2.84
C SER A 104 10.45 3.10 -1.76
N GLU A 105 10.55 3.49 -0.48
CA GLU A 105 10.67 2.53 0.63
C GLU A 105 9.42 1.64 0.77
N LEU A 106 8.26 2.09 0.28
CA LEU A 106 7.02 1.31 0.30
C LEU A 106 6.87 0.41 -0.93
N ASP A 107 7.71 0.56 -1.97
CA ASP A 107 7.51 -0.16 -3.24
C ASP A 107 7.71 -1.67 -3.09
N GLU A 108 8.69 -2.11 -2.30
CA GLU A 108 8.88 -3.53 -2.02
C GLU A 108 7.66 -4.12 -1.30
N SER A 109 7.15 -3.42 -0.29
CA SER A 109 5.98 -3.87 0.46
C SER A 109 4.72 -3.87 -0.42
N ARG A 110 4.55 -2.87 -1.29
CA ARG A 110 3.47 -2.85 -2.29
C ARG A 110 3.59 -4.02 -3.27
N LYS A 111 4.80 -4.38 -3.68
CA LYS A 111 5.07 -5.48 -4.59
C LYS A 111 4.73 -6.82 -3.93
N VAL A 112 5.22 -7.06 -2.72
CA VAL A 112 4.90 -8.27 -1.93
C VAL A 112 3.41 -8.42 -1.75
N ILE A 113 2.71 -7.32 -1.42
CA ILE A 113 1.26 -7.31 -1.27
C ILE A 113 0.55 -7.62 -2.61
N CYS A 114 1.01 -7.03 -3.72
CA CYS A 114 0.47 -7.33 -5.06
C CYS A 114 0.72 -8.78 -5.48
N ASP A 115 1.87 -9.35 -5.13
CA ASP A 115 2.21 -10.74 -5.40
C ASP A 115 1.35 -11.68 -4.54
N LEU A 116 1.10 -11.34 -3.28
CA LEU A 116 0.22 -12.11 -2.38
C LEU A 116 -1.25 -12.06 -2.81
N MET A 117 -1.68 -10.91 -3.33
CA MET A 117 -2.97 -10.80 -4.02
C MET A 117 -3.01 -11.67 -5.28
N ASN A 118 -1.95 -11.67 -6.10
CA ASN A 118 -1.87 -12.53 -7.29
C ASN A 118 -1.92 -14.02 -6.93
N ASP A 119 -1.19 -14.45 -5.91
CA ASP A 119 -1.16 -15.83 -5.46
C ASP A 119 -2.52 -16.27 -4.89
N SER A 120 -3.20 -15.37 -4.16
CA SER A 120 -4.58 -15.62 -3.69
C SER A 120 -5.60 -15.72 -4.83
N LEU A 121 -5.29 -15.21 -6.02
CA LEU A 121 -6.12 -15.33 -7.23
C LEU A 121 -5.81 -16.57 -8.06
N LEU A 122 -4.66 -17.21 -7.80
CA LEU A 122 -4.25 -18.45 -8.47
C LEU A 122 -4.84 -19.69 -7.80
N ASP A 123 -5.39 -19.55 -6.59
CA ASP A 123 -6.25 -20.59 -6.02
C ASP A 123 -7.59 -20.62 -6.79
N PRO A 124 -8.03 -21.80 -7.27
CA PRO A 124 -9.33 -21.91 -7.90
C PRO A 124 -10.42 -21.64 -6.85
N PHE A 125 -11.30 -20.67 -7.14
CA PHE A 125 -12.58 -20.49 -6.43
C PHE A 125 -13.40 -21.77 -6.39
#